data_AF-A0A917Z412-F1
#
_entry.id   AF-A0A917Z412-F1
#
_cell.length_a   1.000
_cell.length_b   1.000
_cell.length_c   1.000
_cell.angle_alpha   90.00
_cell.angle_beta   90.00
_cell.angle_gamma   90.00
#
_symmetry.space_group_name_H-M   'P 1'
#
loop_
_entity.id
_entity.type
_entity.pdbx_description
1 polymer ?
#
loop_
_entity_poly.entity_id
_entity_poly.type
_entity_poly.pdbx_seq_one_letter_code
_entity_poly.pdbx_strand_id
1 'polypeptide(L)'
;MAISDNNQVSSTTLTRNGNQSYTGRILVIEKGTPGAYTLTGLPAFTTLSLTPSLPAYSALTIPGSAQFVITALDYPSTVKADINGDAQFTLGGTLSTSGNGQPYLGPADYQIMLNIDISY
;
A
#
# COMPACT_ATOMS: atom_id res chain seq x y z
N MET A 1 9.91 4.61 10.22
CA MET A 1 9.14 3.61 11.01
C MET A 1 10.13 2.73 11.75
N ALA A 2 9.78 2.25 12.95
CA ALA A 2 10.55 1.24 13.67
C ALA A 2 9.66 0.05 14.07
N ILE A 3 10.28 -1.13 14.21
CA ILE A 3 9.62 -2.38 14.62
C ILE A 3 10.39 -2.93 15.80
N SER A 4 9.78 -2.96 16.97
CA SER A 4 10.46 -3.39 18.20
C SER A 4 10.44 -4.90 18.40
N ASP A 5 9.48 -5.60 17.79
CA ASP A 5 9.26 -7.05 17.93
C ASP A 5 8.41 -7.52 16.73
N ASN A 6 8.65 -8.75 16.26
CA ASN A 6 7.93 -9.40 15.16
C ASN A 6 7.35 -10.78 15.54
N ASN A 7 7.16 -11.06 16.83
CA ASN A 7 6.52 -12.30 17.31
C ASN A 7 4.99 -12.32 17.10
N GLN A 8 4.40 -11.19 16.72
CA GLN A 8 2.99 -11.05 16.38
C GLN A 8 2.85 -10.07 15.22
N VAL A 9 1.79 -10.24 14.43
CA VAL A 9 1.47 -9.30 13.35
C VAL A 9 1.16 -7.92 13.95
N SER A 10 1.87 -6.92 13.47
CA SER A 10 1.64 -5.51 13.75
C SER A 10 1.24 -4.82 12.45
N SER A 11 0.46 -3.74 12.52
CA SER A 11 0.02 -3.03 11.32
C SER A 11 0.13 -1.51 11.45
N THR A 12 0.31 -0.84 10.31
CA THR A 12 0.07 0.59 10.16
C THR A 12 -0.89 0.79 9.00
N THR A 13 -1.93 1.61 9.22
CA THR A 13 -2.93 1.97 8.22
C THR A 13 -2.83 3.45 7.93
N LEU A 14 -2.68 3.79 6.66
CA LEU A 14 -2.76 5.14 6.14
C LEU A 14 -4.00 5.23 5.25
N THR A 15 -4.96 6.06 5.60
CA THR A 15 -6.15 6.30 4.78
C THR A 15 -5.82 7.22 3.61
N ARG A 16 -6.66 7.22 2.57
CA ARG A 16 -6.45 8.08 1.38
C ARG A 16 -6.57 9.58 1.66
N ASN A 17 -7.13 9.97 2.81
CA ASN A 17 -7.16 11.36 3.29
C ASN A 17 -5.99 11.73 4.22
N GLY A 18 -5.00 10.84 4.40
CA GLY A 18 -3.77 11.13 5.14
C GLY A 18 -3.82 10.87 6.66
N ASN A 19 -4.88 10.23 7.15
CA ASN A 19 -4.91 9.80 8.55
C ASN A 19 -4.14 8.50 8.71
N GLN A 20 -3.25 8.45 9.69
CA GLN A 20 -2.44 7.27 9.97
C GLN A 20 -2.69 6.75 11.38
N SER A 21 -2.88 5.44 11.50
CA SER A 21 -2.97 4.70 12.75
C SER A 21 -2.05 3.47 12.70
N TYR A 22 -1.71 2.93 13.86
CA TYR A 22 -0.90 1.72 13.95
C TYR A 22 -1.31 0.87 15.15
N THR A 23 -0.95 -0.41 15.10
CA THR A 23 -1.22 -1.40 16.14
C THR A 23 0.03 -2.22 16.44
N GLY A 24 0.07 -2.82 17.63
CA GLY A 24 1.13 -3.75 18.01
C GLY A 24 2.48 -3.07 18.23
N ARG A 25 3.50 -3.57 17.52
CA ARG A 25 4.93 -3.30 17.74
C ARG A 25 5.56 -2.45 16.63
N ILE A 26 4.72 -1.86 15.77
CA ILE A 26 5.12 -0.81 14.85
C ILE A 26 5.08 0.53 15.59
N LEU A 27 6.13 1.33 15.42
CA LEU A 27 6.17 2.74 15.78
C LEU A 27 6.33 3.60 14.53
N VAL A 28 5.34 4.44 14.26
CA VAL A 28 5.37 5.42 13.19
C VAL A 28 6.18 6.63 13.65
N ILE A 29 7.44 6.73 13.18
CA ILE A 29 8.35 7.85 13.47
C ILE A 29 8.00 9.07 12.61
N GLU A 30 7.65 8.82 11.35
CA GLU A 30 7.26 9.82 10.37
C GLU A 30 5.97 9.35 9.70
N LYS A 31 5.04 10.28 9.49
CA LYS A 31 3.77 9.98 8.84
C LYS A 31 4.01 9.71 7.36
N GLY A 32 3.40 8.63 6.86
CA GLY A 32 3.34 8.37 5.45
C GLY A 32 2.40 9.35 4.74
N THR A 33 2.59 9.47 3.42
CA THR A 33 1.74 10.28 2.54
C THR A 33 0.93 9.37 1.63
N PRO A 34 -0.39 9.59 1.46
CA PRO A 34 -1.17 8.85 0.49
C PRO A 34 -0.56 9.00 -0.90
N GLY A 35 -0.56 7.91 -1.69
CA GLY A 35 -0.15 7.98 -3.09
C GLY A 35 -1.16 8.78 -3.89
N ALA A 36 -0.70 9.62 -4.81
CA ALA A 36 -1.55 10.35 -5.75
C ALA A 36 -1.17 9.92 -7.17
N TYR A 37 -2.17 9.43 -7.91
CA TYR A 37 -1.97 8.83 -9.23
C TYR A 37 -2.85 9.55 -10.26
N THR A 38 -2.32 9.65 -11.48
CA THR A 38 -3.04 10.15 -12.66
C THR A 38 -3.00 9.07 -13.73
N LEU A 39 -4.17 8.68 -14.21
CA LEU A 39 -4.36 7.83 -15.39
C LEU A 39 -4.60 8.76 -16.57
N THR A 40 -3.89 8.56 -17.67
CA THR A 40 -3.93 9.42 -18.86
C THR A 40 -4.25 8.63 -20.11
N GLY A 41 -4.79 9.28 -21.13
CA GLY A 41 -5.06 8.66 -22.43
C GLY A 41 -6.35 7.84 -22.47
N LEU A 42 -7.29 8.14 -21.57
CA LEU A 42 -8.61 7.52 -21.51
C LEU A 42 -9.58 8.24 -22.46
N PRO A 43 -10.66 7.60 -22.91
CA PRO A 43 -11.76 8.33 -23.53
C PRO A 43 -12.38 9.30 -22.52
N ALA A 44 -12.75 10.50 -22.99
CA ALA A 44 -13.31 11.54 -22.14
C ALA A 44 -14.58 11.07 -21.43
N PHE A 45 -14.74 11.45 -20.16
CA PHE A 45 -15.89 11.13 -19.31
C PHE A 45 -16.15 9.64 -19.03
N THR A 46 -15.21 8.76 -19.35
CA THR A 46 -15.32 7.32 -19.04
C THR A 46 -15.13 7.05 -17.56
N THR A 47 -15.97 6.18 -17.00
CA THR A 47 -15.81 5.67 -15.63
C THR A 47 -14.99 4.39 -15.67
N LEU A 48 -13.91 4.36 -14.89
CA LEU A 48 -13.05 3.20 -14.72
C LEU A 48 -13.34 2.51 -13.38
N SER A 49 -13.20 1.20 -13.34
CA SER A 49 -13.15 0.42 -12.10
C SER A 49 -11.70 0.09 -11.74
N LEU A 50 -11.34 0.23 -10.47
CA LEU A 50 -10.00 -0.10 -9.95
C LEU A 50 -10.05 -1.37 -9.10
N THR A 51 -9.28 -2.39 -9.47
CA THR A 51 -9.22 -3.66 -8.75
C THR A 51 -7.78 -4.01 -8.36
N PRO A 52 -7.36 -3.77 -7.11
CA PRO A 52 -6.02 -4.11 -6.67
C PRO A 52 -5.88 -5.61 -6.39
N SER A 53 -4.72 -6.16 -6.75
CA SER A 53 -4.33 -7.52 -6.39
C SER A 53 -3.72 -7.54 -5.00
N LEU A 54 -4.47 -8.01 -4.00
CA LEU A 54 -4.05 -8.17 -2.62
C LEU A 54 -4.13 -9.65 -2.18
N PRO A 55 -3.31 -10.08 -1.21
CA PRO A 55 -2.23 -9.34 -0.55
C PRO A 55 -0.99 -9.16 -1.46
N ALA A 56 -0.23 -8.09 -1.23
CA ALA A 56 1.03 -7.83 -1.93
C ALA A 56 2.21 -7.87 -0.96
N TYR A 57 3.16 -8.77 -1.21
CA TYR A 57 4.29 -9.05 -0.30
C TYR A 57 5.55 -8.29 -0.71
N SER A 58 6.38 -7.98 0.28
CA SER A 58 7.71 -7.44 0.02
C SER A 58 8.60 -8.50 -0.59
N ALA A 59 9.30 -8.16 -1.66
CA ALA A 59 10.38 -8.97 -2.19
C ALA A 59 11.64 -8.72 -1.35
N LEU A 60 12.20 -9.78 -0.76
CA LEU A 60 13.56 -9.78 -0.23
C LEU A 60 14.29 -11.00 -0.80
N THR A 61 15.52 -10.80 -1.27
CA THR A 61 16.34 -11.85 -1.88
C THR A 61 16.90 -12.86 -0.88
N ILE A 62 16.71 -12.63 0.42
CA ILE A 62 17.21 -13.49 1.50
C ILE A 62 16.08 -14.42 1.99
N PRO A 63 16.18 -15.74 1.76
CA PRO A 63 15.19 -16.71 2.23
C PRO A 63 15.01 -16.69 3.76
N GLY A 64 13.78 -16.90 4.22
CA GLY A 64 13.48 -17.00 5.66
C GLY A 64 13.47 -15.68 6.43
N SER A 65 13.67 -14.55 5.75
CA SER A 65 13.60 -13.22 6.35
C SER A 65 12.15 -12.81 6.68
N ALA A 66 12.00 -11.87 7.62
CA ALA A 66 10.71 -11.19 7.84
C ALA A 66 10.29 -10.42 6.59
N GLN A 67 8.99 -10.40 6.30
CA GLN A 67 8.43 -9.71 5.15
C GLN A 67 7.36 -8.71 5.58
N PHE A 68 7.17 -7.67 4.79
CA PHE A 68 5.99 -6.83 4.88
C PHE A 68 4.93 -7.29 3.89
N VAL A 69 3.68 -7.00 4.21
CA VAL A 69 2.55 -7.28 3.33
C VAL A 69 1.56 -6.14 3.35
N ILE A 70 1.12 -5.68 2.18
CA ILE A 70 -0.06 -4.84 2.04
C ILE A 70 -1.28 -5.75 2.11
N THR A 71 -2.11 -5.55 3.13
CA THR A 71 -3.28 -6.41 3.39
C THR A 71 -4.61 -5.77 3.00
N ALA A 72 -4.65 -4.44 2.95
CA ALA A 72 -5.83 -3.67 2.58
C ALA A 72 -5.41 -2.36 1.92
N LEU A 73 -6.29 -1.81 1.09
CA LEU A 73 -6.14 -0.50 0.47
C LEU A 73 -7.38 0.36 0.74
N ASP A 74 -7.17 1.66 0.90
CA ASP A 74 -8.24 2.66 0.96
C ASP A 74 -8.15 3.49 -0.32
N TYR A 75 -9.12 3.33 -1.21
CA TYR A 75 -9.12 3.92 -2.55
C TYR A 75 -10.56 4.08 -3.05
N PRO A 76 -10.81 4.98 -4.02
CA PRO A 76 -12.10 5.02 -4.69
C PRO A 76 -12.24 3.79 -5.60
N SER A 77 -13.32 3.02 -5.46
CA SER A 77 -13.56 1.83 -6.30
C SER A 77 -13.77 2.17 -7.79
N THR A 78 -14.19 3.40 -8.07
CA THR A 78 -14.33 3.93 -9.43
C THR A 78 -13.73 5.33 -9.55
N VAL A 79 -13.21 5.64 -10.72
CA VAL A 79 -12.66 6.97 -11.05
C VAL A 79 -13.19 7.40 -12.41
N LYS A 80 -13.49 8.68 -12.59
CA LYS A 80 -14.02 9.21 -13.84
C LYS A 80 -12.98 10.07 -14.54
N ALA A 81 -12.75 9.80 -15.82
CA ALA A 81 -11.91 10.64 -16.65
C ALA A 81 -12.57 11.99 -16.92
N ASP A 82 -11.77 13.04 -17.01
CA ASP A 82 -12.21 14.38 -17.36
C ASP A 82 -12.38 14.56 -18.88
N ILE A 83 -12.49 15.81 -19.33
CA ILE A 83 -12.60 16.15 -20.76
C ILE A 83 -11.30 15.87 -21.55
N ASN A 84 -10.15 15.84 -20.89
CA ASN A 84 -8.84 15.60 -21.48
C ASN A 84 -8.49 14.10 -21.53
N GLY A 85 -9.32 13.25 -20.91
CA GLY A 85 -9.04 11.82 -20.78
C GLY A 85 -8.15 11.49 -19.58
N ASP A 86 -8.10 12.37 -18.57
CA ASP A 86 -7.32 12.19 -17.35
C ASP A 86 -8.21 11.84 -16.17
N ALA A 87 -7.82 10.85 -15.37
CA ALA A 87 -8.49 10.49 -14.12
C ALA A 87 -7.49 10.48 -12.96
N GLN A 88 -7.85 11.14 -11.85
CA GLN A 88 -6.99 11.23 -10.67
C GLN A 88 -7.58 10.47 -9.49
N PHE A 89 -6.71 9.83 -8.70
CA PHE A 89 -7.11 9.22 -7.45
C PHE A 89 -5.99 9.16 -6.42
N THR A 90 -6.40 9.06 -5.17
CA THR A 90 -5.52 8.89 -4.02
C THR A 90 -5.63 7.47 -3.45
N LEU A 91 -4.50 6.92 -3.01
CA LEU A 91 -4.38 5.57 -2.47
C LEU A 91 -3.78 5.60 -1.07
N GLY A 92 -4.53 5.09 -0.10
CA GLY A 92 -4.04 4.67 1.21
C GLY A 92 -3.90 3.14 1.28
N GLY A 93 -3.33 2.64 2.38
CA GLY A 93 -3.22 1.21 2.60
C GLY A 93 -2.82 0.81 4.01
N THR A 94 -2.93 -0.50 4.26
CA THR A 94 -2.50 -1.15 5.50
C THR A 94 -1.28 -2.01 5.22
N LEU A 95 -0.15 -1.65 5.82
CA LEU A 95 1.08 -2.43 5.84
C LEU A 95 1.12 -3.26 7.12
N SER A 96 1.37 -4.56 6.99
CA SER A 96 1.47 -5.49 8.12
C SER A 96 2.83 -6.17 8.17
N THR A 97 3.30 -6.47 9.39
CA THR A 97 4.48 -7.31 9.59
C THR A 97 4.16 -8.80 9.41
N SER A 98 5.18 -9.63 9.21
CA SER A 98 5.01 -11.08 9.04
C SER A 98 4.59 -11.81 10.32
N GLY A 99 4.96 -11.29 11.50
CA GLY A 99 4.64 -11.93 12.78
C GLY A 99 5.34 -13.27 13.01
N ASN A 100 6.41 -13.57 12.28
CA ASN A 100 7.09 -14.87 12.28
C ASN A 100 8.28 -14.96 13.25
N GLY A 101 8.46 -13.99 14.14
CA GLY A 101 9.56 -13.89 15.10
C GLY A 101 10.92 -13.56 14.49
N GLN A 102 11.04 -13.52 13.16
CA GLN A 102 12.28 -13.17 12.50
C GLN A 102 12.49 -11.64 12.51
N PRO A 103 13.74 -11.17 12.64
CA PRO A 103 14.03 -9.74 12.58
C PRO A 103 13.89 -9.21 11.15
N TYR A 104 13.53 -7.93 11.03
CA TYR A 104 13.71 -7.18 9.79
C TYR A 104 15.18 -6.77 9.66
N LEU A 105 15.76 -7.00 8.48
CA LEU A 105 17.18 -6.78 8.24
C LEU A 105 17.45 -5.30 7.96
N GLY A 106 18.28 -4.66 8.77
CA GLY A 106 18.84 -3.33 8.48
C GLY A 106 20.27 -3.50 7.96
N PRO A 107 20.69 -2.81 6.88
CA PRO A 107 20.02 -1.72 6.16
C PRO A 107 19.28 -2.15 4.87
N ALA A 108 18.45 -3.20 4.91
CA ALA A 108 17.80 -3.69 3.68
C ALA A 108 16.57 -2.85 3.27
N ASP A 109 16.40 -2.67 1.97
CA ASP A 109 15.20 -2.08 1.37
C ASP A 109 14.15 -3.15 1.10
N TYR A 110 12.92 -2.89 1.55
CA TYR A 110 11.77 -3.76 1.34
C TYR A 110 10.85 -3.15 0.29
N GLN A 111 10.83 -3.73 -0.91
CA GLN A 111 9.99 -3.27 -2.01
C GLN A 111 8.76 -4.17 -2.17
N ILE A 112 7.57 -3.56 -2.26
CA ILE A 112 6.32 -4.25 -2.55
C ILE A 112 5.84 -3.79 -3.93
N MET A 113 5.54 -4.75 -4.81
CA MET A 113 4.91 -4.46 -6.09
C MET A 113 3.41 -4.74 -5.99
N LEU A 114 2.60 -3.69 -6.16
CA LEU A 114 1.14 -3.76 -6.13
C LEU A 114 0.61 -3.63 -7.56
N ASN A 115 -0.12 -4.64 -8.02
CA ASN A 115 -0.83 -4.59 -9.29
C ASN A 115 -2.24 -4.04 -9.08
N ILE A 116 -2.67 -3.14 -9.97
CA ILE A 116 -4.03 -2.60 -10.00
C ILE A 116 -4.58 -2.81 -11.41
N ASP A 117 -5.60 -3.65 -11.52
CA ASP A 117 -6.32 -3.86 -12.77
C ASP A 117 -7.32 -2.74 -12.99
N ILE A 118 -7.35 -2.23 -14.23
CA ILE A 118 -8.20 -1.11 -14.65
C ILE A 118 -9.10 -1.60 -15.78
N SER A 119 -10.40 -1.41 -15.63
CA SER A 119 -11.41 -1.77 -16.64
C SER A 119 -12.40 -0.63 -16.89
N TYR A 120 -12.94 -0.56 -18.11
CA TYR A 120 -13.89 0.44 -18.58
C TYR A 120 -14.89 -0.11 -19.58
#